data_AF-A0A2E6X6P2-F1
#
_entry.id   AF-A0A2E6X6P2-F1
#
_cell.length_a   1.000
_cell.length_b   1.000
_cell.length_c   1.000
_cell.angle_alpha   90.00
_cell.angle_beta   90.00
_cell.angle_gamma   90.00
#
_symmetry.space_group_name_H-M   'P 1'
#
loop_
_entity.id
_entity.type
_entity.pdbx_description
1 polymer ?
#
loop_
_entity_poly.entity_id
_entity_poly.type
_entity_poly.pdbx_seq_one_letter_code
_entity_poly.pdbx_strand_id
1 'polypeptide(L)'
;MADTNYISWLIRIAVIIIIGMTMAACESITAGKTEYDPNHPLYDQSERKTVFGEGGLDLFGDEEKGQNQSGIGVNSFLWRASIDTISFMPVNSADPFGGVIITDWHANAEAPNERFKLNVYIL
;
A
#
# COMPACT_ATOMS: atom_id res chain seq x y z
N MET A 1 34.73 -14.54 -36.37
CA MET A 1 33.54 -13.73 -36.69
C MET A 1 32.50 -14.11 -35.66
N ALA A 2 32.43 -13.40 -34.53
CA ALA A 2 31.43 -13.68 -33.50
C ALA A 2 30.11 -13.09 -33.96
N ASP A 3 29.08 -13.92 -34.06
CA ASP A 3 27.77 -13.49 -34.58
C ASP A 3 27.19 -12.41 -33.66
N THR A 4 26.75 -11.29 -34.23
CA THR A 4 26.16 -10.14 -33.51
C THR A 4 25.01 -10.55 -32.57
N ASN A 5 24.35 -11.67 -32.86
CA ASN A 5 23.30 -12.27 -32.04
C ASN A 5 23.84 -12.88 -30.73
N TYR A 6 25.04 -13.44 -30.74
CA TYR A 6 25.70 -14.00 -29.55
C TYR A 6 26.09 -12.89 -28.56
N ILE A 7 26.58 -11.76 -29.08
CA ILE A 7 26.93 -10.59 -28.28
C ILE A 7 25.69 -9.98 -27.61
N SER A 8 24.58 -9.85 -28.35
CA SER A 8 23.30 -9.37 -27.80
C SER A 8 22.74 -10.30 -26.71
N TRP A 9 22.87 -11.62 -26.89
CA TRP A 9 22.44 -12.61 -25.90
C TRP A 9 23.29 -12.57 -24.62
N LEU A 10 24.61 -12.42 -24.75
CA LEU A 10 25.51 -12.26 -23.60
C LEU A 10 25.25 -10.98 -22.81
N ILE A 11 24.96 -9.86 -23.48
CA ILE A 11 24.60 -8.60 -22.80
C ILE A 11 23.33 -8.78 -21.99
N ARG A 12 22.30 -9.46 -22.53
CA ARG A 12 21.06 -9.72 -21.80
C ARG A 12 21.28 -10.58 -20.55
N ILE A 13 22.12 -11.61 -20.64
CA ILE A 13 22.47 -12.45 -19.50
C ILE A 13 23.24 -11.65 -18.44
N ALA A 14 24.21 -10.83 -18.86
CA ALA A 14 24.96 -9.99 -17.93
C ALA A 14 24.06 -9.00 -17.18
N VAL A 15 23.08 -8.40 -17.86
CA VAL A 15 22.09 -7.50 -17.22
C VAL A 15 21.25 -8.23 -16.17
N ILE A 16 20.81 -9.47 -16.46
CA ILE A 16 20.02 -10.28 -15.51
C ILE A 16 20.85 -10.63 -14.26
N ILE A 17 22.13 -10.97 -14.43
CA ILE A 17 23.03 -11.30 -13.31
C ILE A 17 23.27 -10.08 -12.41
N ILE A 18 23.48 -8.90 -13.01
CA ILE A 18 23.70 -7.65 -12.26
C ILE A 18 22.47 -7.27 -11.43
N ILE A 19 21.26 -7.43 -11.98
CA ILE A 19 20.01 -7.20 -11.24
C ILE A 19 19.84 -8.21 -10.08
N GLY A 20 20.26 -9.46 -10.27
CA GLY A 20 20.20 -10.47 -9.21
C GLY A 20 21.12 -10.19 -8.02
N MET A 21 22.26 -9.53 -8.24
CA MET A 21 23.25 -9.28 -7.18
C MET A 21 22.88 -8.11 -6.27
N THR A 22 22.08 -7.14 -6.72
CA THR A 22 21.70 -5.99 -5.89
C THR A 22 20.70 -6.34 -4.79
N MET A 23 20.04 -7.51 -4.90
CA MET A 23 19.03 -7.94 -3.92
C MET A 23 19.62 -8.51 -2.62
N ALA A 24 20.92 -8.84 -2.59
CA ALA A 24 21.56 -9.48 -1.43
C ALA A 24 22.27 -8.50 -0.46
N ALA A 25 22.13 -7.18 -0.65
CA ALA A 25 22.92 -6.18 0.07
C ALA A 25 22.28 -5.63 1.36
N CYS A 26 21.27 -6.27 1.94
CA CYS A 26 20.70 -5.79 3.21
C CYS A 26 21.49 -6.34 4.40
N GLU A 27 22.27 -5.46 5.04
CA GLU A 27 23.15 -5.71 6.18
C GLU A 27 22.35 -5.86 7.50
N SER A 28 22.76 -6.78 8.38
CA SER A 28 22.05 -7.11 9.63
C SER A 28 22.55 -6.28 10.82
N ILE A 29 21.68 -5.45 11.39
CA ILE A 29 21.91 -4.66 12.60
C ILE A 29 21.69 -5.54 13.84
N THR A 30 22.71 -5.64 14.69
CA THR A 30 22.63 -6.32 16.00
C THR A 30 22.15 -5.33 17.07
N ALA A 31 20.90 -5.47 17.53
CA ALA A 31 20.36 -4.64 18.60
C ALA A 31 20.43 -5.36 19.95
N GLY A 32 21.06 -4.69 20.92
CA GLY A 32 21.30 -5.17 22.28
C GLY A 32 20.04 -5.21 23.16
N LYS A 33 20.17 -5.98 24.23
CA LYS A 33 19.11 -6.41 25.18
C LYS A 33 18.60 -5.23 26.02
N THR A 34 17.30 -5.01 26.08
CA THR A 34 16.68 -4.08 27.04
C THR A 34 16.07 -4.83 28.22
N GLU A 35 16.34 -4.30 29.41
CA GLU A 35 15.95 -4.84 30.72
C GLU A 35 14.49 -4.48 31.07
N TYR A 36 13.80 -5.42 31.71
CA TYR A 36 12.35 -5.46 31.90
C TYR A 36 11.89 -4.71 33.16
N ASP A 37 11.00 -3.72 33.02
CA ASP A 37 10.36 -2.96 34.11
C ASP A 37 8.90 -3.42 34.32
N PRO A 38 8.53 -3.94 35.51
CA PRO A 38 7.24 -4.58 35.76
C PRO A 38 6.03 -3.63 35.96
N ASN A 39 6.16 -2.31 35.87
CA ASN A 39 5.05 -1.38 36.22
C ASN A 39 4.51 -0.49 35.08
N HIS A 40 4.70 -0.82 33.80
CA HIS A 40 4.17 0.01 32.69
C HIS A 40 2.74 -0.41 32.25
N PRO A 41 1.70 0.45 32.37
CA PRO A 41 0.32 0.06 32.09
C PRO A 41 -0.15 0.62 30.73
N LEU A 42 0.45 0.20 29.61
CA LEU A 42 -0.14 0.36 28.27
C LEU A 42 0.37 -0.74 27.34
N TYR A 43 -0.57 -1.59 26.93
CA TYR A 43 -0.56 -2.49 25.78
C TYR A 43 0.82 -3.03 25.35
N ASP A 44 1.24 -4.09 26.02
CA ASP A 44 2.37 -4.90 25.59
C ASP A 44 1.96 -5.79 24.40
N GLN A 45 2.27 -5.31 23.20
CA GLN A 45 2.15 -6.09 21.96
C GLN A 45 3.50 -6.73 21.59
N SER A 46 4.35 -7.09 22.57
CA SER A 46 5.65 -7.72 22.31
C SER A 46 5.73 -9.21 22.66
N GLU A 47 4.69 -9.83 23.21
CA GLU A 47 4.71 -11.25 23.58
C GLU A 47 3.90 -12.17 22.63
N ARG A 48 4.05 -12.05 21.30
CA ARG A 48 3.66 -13.17 20.41
C ARG A 48 4.88 -14.00 20.06
N LYS A 49 5.20 -14.92 20.96
CA LYS A 49 6.23 -15.97 20.78
C LYS A 49 5.80 -16.89 19.63
N THR A 50 6.55 -16.89 18.54
CA THR A 50 6.33 -17.75 17.36
C THR A 50 6.87 -19.16 17.61
N VAL A 51 6.36 -20.15 16.85
CA VAL A 51 6.40 -21.59 17.19
C VAL A 51 7.80 -22.26 17.10
N PHE A 52 8.86 -21.54 16.72
CA PHE A 52 10.23 -22.10 16.62
C PHE A 52 11.25 -21.48 17.59
N GLY A 53 10.79 -21.02 18.77
CA GLY A 53 11.64 -20.43 19.79
C GLY A 53 11.96 -18.96 19.50
N GLU A 54 12.81 -18.35 20.32
CA GLU A 54 13.21 -16.93 20.28
C GLU A 54 14.05 -16.62 19.01
N GLY A 55 13.40 -16.72 17.85
CA GLY A 55 14.02 -16.77 16.52
C GLY A 55 13.28 -17.69 15.53
N GLY A 56 11.95 -17.73 15.60
CA GLY A 56 11.12 -18.60 14.77
C GLY A 56 10.91 -18.07 13.34
N LEU A 57 10.93 -19.00 12.37
CA LEU A 57 10.60 -18.80 10.96
C LEU A 57 9.20 -18.20 10.75
N ASP A 58 9.09 -16.88 10.54
CA ASP A 58 7.90 -16.24 9.97
C ASP A 58 7.90 -16.38 8.44
N LEU A 59 7.66 -17.60 7.96
CA LEU A 59 7.54 -17.88 6.54
C LEU A 59 6.17 -17.49 5.94
N PHE A 60 5.21 -17.01 6.76
CA PHE A 60 3.91 -16.48 6.31
C PHE A 60 3.33 -15.42 7.26
N GLY A 61 4.07 -14.34 7.51
CA GLY A 61 3.48 -13.08 7.94
C GLY A 61 3.99 -12.51 9.26
N ASP A 62 4.76 -11.44 9.15
CA ASP A 62 4.30 -10.13 9.60
C ASP A 62 4.93 -9.13 8.62
N GLU A 63 4.12 -8.66 7.68
CA GLU A 63 4.54 -7.63 6.74
C GLU A 63 4.92 -6.40 7.55
N GLU A 64 6.20 -6.04 7.42
CA GLU A 64 6.78 -4.80 7.88
C GLU A 64 5.76 -3.67 7.72
N LYS A 65 5.40 -3.05 8.84
CA LYS A 65 4.82 -1.70 8.87
C LYS A 65 5.90 -0.69 8.47
N GLY A 66 6.39 -0.86 7.25
CA GLY A 66 7.44 -0.11 6.59
C GLY A 66 6.83 0.67 5.44
N GLN A 67 5.91 1.57 5.77
CA GLN A 67 5.64 2.83 5.08
C GLN A 67 4.33 3.35 5.65
N ASN A 68 4.41 4.28 6.60
CA ASN A 68 3.44 5.37 6.62
C ASN A 68 3.60 6.07 5.27
N GLN A 69 2.95 5.53 4.23
CA GLN A 69 2.39 6.35 3.17
C GLN A 69 1.51 7.32 3.94
N SER A 70 2.06 8.50 4.22
CA SER A 70 1.32 9.59 4.81
C SER A 70 0.38 10.08 3.73
N GLY A 71 -0.61 9.25 3.37
CA GLY A 71 -1.78 9.67 2.64
C GLY A 71 -2.38 10.82 3.45
N ILE A 72 -2.62 11.93 2.78
CA ILE A 72 -3.29 13.08 3.38
C ILE A 72 -4.55 12.53 4.06
N GLY A 73 -4.59 12.58 5.39
CA GLY A 73 -5.65 11.94 6.15
C GLY A 73 -6.96 12.68 5.92
N VAL A 74 -7.74 12.22 4.96
CA VAL A 74 -9.05 12.78 4.63
C VAL A 74 -10.00 12.54 5.81
N ASN A 75 -10.84 13.51 6.17
CA ASN A 75 -11.81 13.32 7.25
C ASN A 75 -12.81 12.20 6.90
N SER A 76 -12.79 11.12 7.68
CA SER A 76 -13.59 9.92 7.44
C SER A 76 -15.10 10.17 7.50
N PHE A 77 -15.55 11.13 8.32
CA PHE A 77 -16.96 11.53 8.39
C PHE A 77 -17.39 12.28 7.14
N LEU A 78 -16.59 13.24 6.67
CA LEU A 78 -16.88 13.99 5.44
C LEU A 78 -16.88 13.08 4.22
N TRP A 79 -15.91 12.17 4.14
CA TRP A 79 -15.84 11.16 3.10
C TRP A 79 -17.12 10.30 3.07
N ARG A 80 -17.49 9.74 4.23
CA ARG A 80 -18.67 8.87 4.32
C ARG A 80 -19.97 9.62 4.02
N ALA A 81 -20.13 10.83 4.56
CA ALA A 81 -21.30 11.67 4.31
C ALA A 81 -21.43 12.05 2.83
N SER A 82 -20.31 12.33 2.17
CA SER A 82 -20.28 12.66 0.74
C SER A 82 -20.72 11.47 -0.11
N ILE A 83 -20.16 10.28 0.14
CA ILE A 83 -20.55 9.05 -0.57
C ILE A 83 -22.04 8.74 -0.39
N ASP A 84 -22.54 8.83 0.84
CA ASP A 84 -23.94 8.53 1.13
C ASP A 84 -24.89 9.46 0.35
N THR A 85 -24.55 10.75 0.29
CA THR A 85 -25.33 11.76 -0.44
C THR A 85 -25.37 11.50 -1.94
N ILE A 86 -24.26 11.07 -2.55
CA ILE A 86 -24.17 10.85 -4.00
C ILE A 86 -24.40 9.40 -4.41
N SER A 87 -24.82 8.53 -3.49
CA SER A 87 -24.95 7.07 -3.69
C SER A 87 -25.99 6.67 -4.74
N PHE A 88 -26.85 7.59 -5.17
CA PHE A 88 -27.81 7.37 -6.25
C PHE A 88 -27.18 7.46 -7.65
N MET A 89 -25.96 7.99 -7.78
CA MET A 89 -25.21 8.06 -9.04
C MET A 89 -24.19 6.92 -9.14
N PRO A 90 -23.91 6.40 -10.35
CA PRO A 90 -22.85 5.42 -10.52
C PRO A 90 -21.48 6.04 -10.21
N VAL A 91 -20.72 5.43 -9.31
CA VAL A 91 -19.36 5.85 -8.94
C VAL A 91 -18.36 5.19 -9.88
N ASN A 92 -17.51 6.00 -10.52
CA ASN A 92 -16.47 5.53 -11.43
C ASN A 92 -15.17 5.25 -10.67
N SER A 93 -14.76 6.19 -9.81
CA SER A 93 -13.54 6.07 -9.00
C SER A 93 -13.70 6.81 -7.67
N ALA A 94 -13.18 6.23 -6.59
CA ALA A 94 -13.18 6.83 -5.27
C ALA A 94 -11.87 6.50 -4.54
N ASP A 95 -11.05 7.52 -4.29
CA ASP A 95 -9.79 7.42 -3.56
C ASP A 95 -9.94 7.97 -2.13
N PRO A 96 -10.02 7.11 -1.10
CA PRO A 96 -10.21 7.51 0.30
C PRO A 96 -8.97 8.13 0.94
N PHE A 97 -7.79 8.04 0.32
CA PHE A 97 -6.55 8.65 0.81
C PHE A 97 -6.27 10.00 0.15
N GLY A 98 -6.69 10.16 -1.10
CA GLY A 98 -6.59 11.43 -1.84
C GLY A 98 -7.79 12.36 -1.68
N GLY A 99 -8.91 11.86 -1.12
CA GLY A 99 -10.12 12.65 -0.91
C GLY A 99 -10.87 12.97 -2.20
N VAL A 100 -10.73 12.13 -3.23
CA VAL A 100 -11.32 12.35 -4.56
C VAL A 100 -12.40 11.33 -4.84
N ILE A 101 -13.59 11.79 -5.22
CA ILE A 101 -14.69 10.94 -5.69
C ILE A 101 -15.13 11.42 -7.07
N ILE A 102 -15.17 10.52 -8.05
CA ILE A 102 -15.55 10.78 -9.43
C ILE A 102 -16.75 9.90 -9.78
N THR A 103 -17.85 10.52 -10.20
CA THR A 103 -19.04 9.82 -10.68
C THR A 103 -19.01 9.65 -12.20
N ASP A 104 -19.83 8.74 -12.70
CA ASP A 104 -20.20 8.70 -14.11
C ASP A 104 -21.29 9.73 -14.45
N TRP A 105 -21.64 9.77 -15.73
CA TRP A 105 -22.78 10.53 -16.21
C TRP A 105 -24.09 9.90 -15.72
N HIS A 106 -24.88 10.68 -14.98
CA HIS A 106 -26.21 10.30 -14.53
C HIS A 106 -27.27 11.21 -15.15
N ALA A 107 -28.39 10.62 -15.60
CA ALA A 107 -29.54 11.33 -16.13
C ALA A 107 -30.77 11.00 -15.28
N ASN A 108 -31.50 12.03 -14.83
CA ASN A 108 -32.72 11.83 -14.08
C ASN A 108 -33.86 11.38 -15.02
N ALA A 109 -34.74 10.50 -14.54
CA ALA A 109 -35.89 9.99 -15.29
C ALA A 109 -36.88 11.10 -15.67
N GLU A 110 -36.99 12.16 -14.85
CA GLU A 110 -37.86 13.32 -15.13
C GLU A 110 -37.30 14.25 -16.22
N ALA A 111 -35.99 14.19 -16.49
CA ALA A 111 -35.30 15.06 -17.46
C ALA A 111 -34.18 14.29 -18.21
N PRO A 112 -34.52 13.37 -19.14
CA PRO A 112 -33.55 12.48 -19.79
C PRO A 112 -32.55 13.17 -20.72
N ASN A 113 -32.84 14.42 -21.12
CA ASN A 113 -31.95 15.23 -21.96
C ASN A 113 -30.88 15.98 -21.16
N GLU A 114 -30.93 15.94 -19.83
CA GLU A 114 -29.95 16.54 -18.94
C GLU A 114 -29.10 15.45 -18.28
N ARG A 115 -27.77 15.62 -18.33
CA ARG A 115 -26.83 14.69 -17.74
C ARG A 115 -25.89 15.44 -16.83
N PHE A 116 -25.69 14.90 -15.63
CA PHE A 116 -24.83 15.47 -14.63
C PHE A 116 -23.65 14.53 -14.36
N LYS A 117 -22.49 15.12 -14.11
CA LYS A 117 -21.29 14.45 -13.63
C LYS A 117 -20.72 15.27 -12.49
N LEU A 118 -20.33 14.63 -11.40
CA LEU A 118 -19.74 15.27 -10.24
C LEU A 118 -18.30 14.80 -10.03
N ASN A 119 -17.44 15.76 -9.68
CA ASN A 119 -16.11 15.52 -9.13
C ASN A 119 -16.07 16.17 -7.75
N VAL A 120 -15.91 15.36 -6.71
CA VAL A 120 -15.92 15.80 -5.31
C VAL A 120 -14.50 15.72 -4.77
N TYR A 121 -14.04 16.79 -4.15
CA TYR A 121 -12.72 16.91 -3.53
C TYR A 121 -12.90 17.23 -2.04
N ILE A 122 -12.22 16.48 -1.19
CA ILE A 122 -12.23 16.64 0.26
C ILE A 122 -10.78 16.92 0.67
N LEU A 123 -10.53 18.14 1.16
CA LEU A 123 -9.21 18.71 1.45
C LEU A 123 -8.97 18.80 2.97
#